data_AF-A0A954SLU1-F1
#
_entry.id   AF-A0A954SLU1-F1
#
_cell.length_a   1.000
_cell.length_b   1.000
_cell.length_c   1.000
_cell.angle_alpha   90.00
_cell.angle_beta   90.00
_cell.angle_gamma   90.00
#
_symmetry.space_group_name_H-M   'P 1'
#
loop_
_entity.id
_entity.type
_entity.pdbx_description
1 polymer ?
#
loop_
_entity_poly.entity_id
_entity_poly.type
_entity_poly.pdbx_seq_one_letter_code
_entity_poly.pdbx_strand_id
1 'polypeptide(L)'
;EEESILDEQRESYRNLRDFIPMAEDGIFSYYQSACGDFRAQFGLDADIKMPLISNKSMLSGMTKLTGVLFPMVLDPGEVTIGFLLECSWDPEHGLGVRVSNGKVEVGSQDLLT
;
A
#
# COMPACT_ATOMS: atom_id res chain seq x y z
N GLU A 1 -31.45 4.64 -1.77
CA GLU A 1 -30.92 5.10 -3.07
C GLU A 1 -30.00 4.01 -3.59
N GLU A 2 -30.03 3.67 -4.87
CA GLU A 2 -28.97 2.84 -5.45
C GLU A 2 -27.70 3.69 -5.41
N GLU A 3 -26.68 3.27 -4.64
CA GLU A 3 -25.37 3.92 -4.69
C GLU A 3 -24.84 3.80 -6.11
N SER A 4 -24.97 4.89 -6.88
CA SER A 4 -24.44 4.95 -8.22
C SER A 4 -22.92 5.02 -8.14
N ILE A 5 -22.23 4.06 -8.73
CA ILE A 5 -20.77 4.10 -8.88
C ILE A 5 -20.40 5.37 -9.64
N LEU A 6 -19.63 6.24 -8.99
CA LEU A 6 -19.21 7.55 -9.52
C LEU A 6 -18.18 7.41 -10.64
N ASP A 7 -18.07 8.44 -11.50
CA ASP A 7 -17.18 8.41 -12.65
C ASP A 7 -15.70 8.30 -12.25
N GLU A 8 -15.31 8.94 -11.15
CA GLU A 8 -13.95 8.85 -10.61
C GLU A 8 -13.64 7.43 -10.10
N GLN A 9 -14.60 6.74 -9.50
CA GLN A 9 -14.43 5.33 -9.10
C GLN A 9 -14.27 4.42 -10.32
N ARG A 10 -15.02 4.69 -11.39
CA ARG A 10 -14.87 3.98 -12.68
C ARG A 10 -13.52 4.27 -13.32
N GLU A 11 -13.05 5.50 -13.23
CA GLU A 11 -11.74 5.91 -13.71
C GLU A 11 -10.62 5.23 -12.92
N SER A 12 -10.71 5.19 -11.59
CA SER A 12 -9.79 4.44 -10.73
C SER A 12 -9.71 2.97 -11.14
N TYR A 13 -10.85 2.34 -11.43
CA TYR A 13 -10.88 0.96 -11.90
C TYR A 13 -10.22 0.78 -13.27
N ARG A 14 -10.46 1.69 -14.22
CA ARG A 14 -9.83 1.65 -15.55
C ARG A 14 -8.31 1.81 -15.46
N ASN A 15 -7.84 2.66 -14.56
CA ASN A 15 -6.43 2.99 -14.35
C ASN A 15 -5.74 2.07 -13.33
N LEU A 16 -6.42 1.03 -12.82
CA LEU A 16 -5.90 0.10 -11.81
C LEU A 16 -4.48 -0.40 -12.14
N ARG A 17 -4.23 -0.76 -13.40
CA ARG A 17 -2.93 -1.29 -13.84
C ARG A 17 -1.81 -0.26 -13.75
N ASP A 18 -2.13 1.02 -13.88
CA ASP A 18 -1.17 2.11 -13.81
C ASP A 18 -0.81 2.44 -12.35
N PHE A 19 -1.73 2.18 -11.41
CA PHE A 19 -1.48 2.38 -9.97
C PHE A 19 -0.64 1.28 -9.32
N ILE A 20 -0.67 0.06 -9.84
CA ILE A 20 0.11 -1.07 -9.31
C ILE A 20 1.61 -0.73 -9.18
N PRO A 21 2.33 -0.29 -10.25
CA PRO A 21 3.75 0.01 -10.12
C PRO A 21 4.02 1.15 -9.13
N MET A 22 3.11 2.14 -9.03
CA MET A 22 3.21 3.22 -8.06
C MET A 22 3.11 2.71 -6.62
N ALA A 23 2.17 1.79 -6.38
CA ALA A 23 2.01 1.13 -5.09
C ALA A 23 3.26 0.31 -4.74
N GLU A 24 3.79 -0.48 -5.66
CA GLU A 24 5.02 -1.26 -5.45
C GLU A 24 6.23 -0.36 -5.10
N ASP A 25 6.40 0.75 -5.82
CA ASP A 25 7.49 1.70 -5.55
C ASP A 25 7.32 2.40 -4.21
N GLY A 26 6.09 2.75 -3.85
CA GLY A 26 5.74 3.31 -2.55
C GLY A 26 6.04 2.33 -1.41
N ILE A 27 5.59 1.07 -1.52
CA ILE A 27 5.84 0.02 -0.53
C ILE A 27 7.34 -0.20 -0.34
N PHE A 28 8.09 -0.28 -1.44
CA PHE A 28 9.54 -0.48 -1.37
C PHE A 28 10.24 0.67 -0.64
N SER A 29 9.86 1.91 -0.96
CA SER A 29 10.42 3.10 -0.31
C SER A 29 10.07 3.13 1.19
N TYR A 30 8.82 2.84 1.55
CA TYR A 30 8.37 2.74 2.93
C TYR A 30 9.14 1.66 3.70
N TYR A 31 9.26 0.46 3.11
CA TYR A 31 10.00 -0.66 3.69
C TYR A 31 11.47 -0.31 3.96
N GLN A 32 12.14 0.32 3.00
CA GLN A 32 13.54 0.74 3.17
C GLN A 32 13.70 1.80 4.26
N SER A 33 12.75 2.75 4.37
CA SER A 33 12.80 3.76 5.42
C SER A 33 12.64 3.15 6.82
N ALA A 34 11.74 2.18 6.97
CA ALA A 34 11.49 1.50 8.23
C ALA A 34 12.63 0.54 8.64
N CYS A 35 13.40 0.01 7.68
CA CYS A 35 14.50 -0.94 7.93
C CYS A 35 15.55 -0.42 8.92
N GLY A 36 15.86 0.88 8.88
CA GLY A 36 16.85 1.49 9.78
C GLY A 36 16.36 1.52 11.23
N ASP A 37 15.16 2.06 11.43
CA ASP A 37 14.53 2.17 12.74
C ASP A 37 14.26 0.79 13.36
N PHE A 38 13.81 -0.16 12.55
CA PHE A 38 13.54 -1.53 12.98
C PHE A 38 14.82 -2.24 13.47
N ARG A 39 15.95 -2.03 12.79
CA ARG A 39 17.26 -2.57 13.24
C ARG A 39 17.75 -1.89 14.51
N ALA A 40 17.56 -0.58 14.64
CA ALA A 40 17.90 0.12 15.87
C ALA A 40 17.10 -0.41 17.08
N GLN A 41 15.85 -0.81 16.86
CA GLN A 41 14.98 -1.34 17.90
C GLN A 41 15.21 -2.83 18.23
N PHE A 42 15.41 -3.68 17.23
CA PHE A 42 15.42 -5.14 17.39
C PHE A 42 16.78 -5.81 17.18
N GLY A 43 17.81 -5.07 16.78
CA GLY A 43 19.18 -5.59 16.62
C GLY A 43 19.24 -6.79 15.68
N LEU A 44 19.83 -7.90 16.16
CA LEU A 44 20.04 -9.12 15.36
C LEU A 44 18.73 -9.81 14.93
N ASP A 45 17.64 -9.64 15.69
CA ASP A 45 16.33 -10.24 15.35
C ASP A 45 15.62 -9.48 14.22
N ALA A 46 16.10 -8.28 13.87
CA ALA A 46 15.52 -7.46 12.81
C ALA A 46 15.60 -8.15 11.44
N ASP A 47 16.69 -8.86 11.14
CA ASP A 47 16.85 -9.51 9.83
C ASP A 47 15.95 -10.75 9.67
N ILE A 48 15.44 -11.31 10.78
CA ILE A 48 14.46 -12.41 10.76
C ILE A 48 13.07 -11.88 10.39
N LYS A 49 12.68 -10.71 10.92
CA LYS A 49 11.35 -10.13 10.74
C LYS A 49 11.26 -9.20 9.53
N MET A 50 12.32 -8.44 9.27
CA MET A 50 12.40 -7.39 8.26
C MET A 50 13.77 -7.45 7.53
N PRO A 51 14.02 -8.50 6.73
CA PRO A 51 15.30 -8.68 6.01
C PRO A 51 15.63 -7.52 5.07
N LEU A 52 16.93 -7.25 4.86
CA LEU A 52 17.34 -6.27 3.84
C LEU A 52 16.97 -6.79 2.44
N ILE A 53 16.29 -5.96 1.66
CA ILE A 53 15.96 -6.25 0.26
C ILE A 53 16.57 -5.19 -0.65
N SER A 54 17.16 -5.63 -1.76
CA SER A 54 17.83 -4.75 -2.72
C SER A 54 16.95 -4.35 -3.89
N ASN A 55 15.79 -5.01 -4.06
CA ASN A 55 14.86 -4.74 -5.15
C ASN A 55 13.41 -4.99 -4.71
N LYS A 56 12.47 -4.29 -5.36
CA LYS A 56 11.05 -4.38 -5.05
C LYS A 56 10.42 -5.74 -5.40
N SER A 57 11.00 -6.51 -6.33
CA SER A 57 10.49 -7.84 -6.68
C SER A 57 10.53 -8.81 -5.49
N MET A 58 11.42 -8.59 -4.52
CA MET A 58 11.47 -9.37 -3.28
C MET A 58 10.26 -9.13 -2.36
N LEU A 59 9.53 -8.02 -2.50
CA LEU A 59 8.31 -7.75 -1.73
C LEU A 59 7.23 -8.80 -1.98
N SER A 60 7.23 -9.47 -3.15
CA SER A 60 6.28 -10.52 -3.48
C SER A 60 6.33 -11.73 -2.53
N GLY A 61 7.47 -11.97 -1.89
CA GLY A 61 7.61 -13.04 -0.88
C GLY A 61 7.19 -12.62 0.53
N MET A 62 6.90 -11.34 0.74
CA MET A 62 6.71 -10.73 2.06
C MET A 62 5.38 -10.01 2.20
N THR A 63 4.74 -9.69 1.08
CA THR A 63 3.45 -9.02 1.01
C THR A 63 2.47 -9.85 0.22
N LYS A 64 1.19 -9.75 0.58
CA LYS A 64 0.10 -10.45 -0.10
C LYS A 64 -1.10 -9.54 -0.19
N LEU A 65 -1.52 -9.24 -1.42
CA LEU A 65 -2.72 -8.45 -1.67
C LEU A 65 -3.95 -9.21 -1.14
N THR A 66 -4.71 -8.56 -0.26
CA THR A 66 -5.97 -9.09 0.31
C THR A 66 -7.19 -8.38 -0.23
N GLY A 67 -7.05 -7.12 -0.66
CA GLY A 67 -8.16 -6.35 -1.21
C GLY A 67 -7.73 -5.14 -2.01
N VAL A 68 -8.63 -4.69 -2.87
CA VAL A 68 -8.55 -3.42 -3.60
C VAL A 68 -9.82 -2.65 -3.27
N LEU A 69 -9.66 -1.39 -2.87
CA LEU A 69 -10.73 -0.50 -2.47
C LEU A 69 -10.85 0.65 -3.47
N PHE A 70 -12.09 1.00 -3.80
CA PHE A 70 -12.44 2.21 -4.53
C PHE A 70 -13.19 3.12 -3.55
N PRO A 71 -12.49 4.05 -2.89
CA PRO A 71 -13.09 4.85 -1.83
C PRO A 71 -14.24 5.71 -2.35
N MET A 72 -15.07 6.20 -1.42
CA MET A 72 -16.04 7.24 -1.73
C MET A 72 -15.29 8.50 -2.20
N VAL A 73 -15.83 9.15 -3.24
CA VAL A 73 -15.28 10.42 -3.74
C VAL A 73 -15.74 11.52 -2.81
N LEU A 74 -14.80 12.11 -2.07
CA LEU A 74 -15.08 13.24 -1.18
C LEU A 74 -14.98 14.57 -1.94
N ASP A 75 -13.96 14.68 -2.80
CA ASP A 75 -13.70 15.84 -3.64
C ASP A 75 -13.91 15.51 -5.12
N PRO A 76 -14.71 16.28 -5.88
CA PRO A 76 -14.93 16.03 -7.30
C PRO A 76 -13.62 16.02 -8.11
N GLY A 77 -13.46 15.03 -8.98
CA GLY A 77 -12.23 14.84 -9.78
C GLY A 77 -11.08 14.16 -9.02
N GLU A 78 -11.29 13.70 -7.79
CA GLU A 78 -10.31 12.90 -7.07
C GLU A 78 -10.33 11.43 -7.52
N VAL A 79 -9.30 11.01 -8.26
CA VAL A 79 -9.10 9.61 -8.67
C VAL A 79 -8.22 8.93 -7.63
N THR A 80 -8.87 8.16 -6.76
CA THR A 80 -8.22 7.45 -5.65
C THR A 80 -8.45 5.95 -5.70
N ILE A 81 -7.42 5.19 -5.34
CA ILE A 81 -7.49 3.74 -5.14
C ILE A 81 -6.76 3.33 -3.86
N GLY A 82 -7.28 2.31 -3.18
CA GLY A 82 -6.67 1.70 -2.00
C GLY A 82 -6.25 0.26 -2.27
N PHE A 83 -5.07 -0.14 -1.78
CA PHE A 83 -4.62 -1.52 -1.73
C PHE A 83 -4.46 -1.96 -0.28
N LEU A 84 -5.07 -3.09 0.06
CA LEU A 84 -4.92 -3.77 1.34
C LEU A 84 -4.01 -4.96 1.14
N LEU A 85 -2.93 -5.04 1.91
CA LEU A 85 -1.98 -6.14 1.89
C LEU A 85 -1.74 -6.68 3.30
N GLU A 86 -1.56 -7.99 3.42
CA GLU A 86 -0.84 -8.60 4.53
C GLU A 86 0.66 -8.37 4.33
N CYS A 87 1.43 -8.22 5.41
CA CYS A 87 2.88 -8.15 5.33
C CYS A 87 3.56 -8.93 6.49
N SER A 88 4.72 -9.52 6.23
CA SER A 88 5.39 -10.39 7.19
C SER A 88 6.00 -9.64 8.39
N TRP A 89 6.32 -8.35 8.22
CA TRP A 89 6.98 -7.53 9.24
C TRP A 89 6.00 -6.81 10.17
N ASP A 90 4.72 -6.69 9.78
CA ASP A 90 3.64 -6.18 10.62
C ASP A 90 2.34 -7.00 10.38
N PRO A 91 2.26 -8.22 10.94
CA PRO A 91 1.09 -9.09 10.74
C PRO A 91 -0.17 -8.60 11.43
N GLU A 92 -0.06 -7.71 12.42
CA GLU A 92 -1.21 -7.23 13.21
C GLU A 92 -1.95 -6.10 12.49
N HIS A 93 -1.23 -5.17 11.86
CA HIS A 93 -1.83 -4.01 11.20
C HIS A 93 -1.89 -4.12 9.67
N GLY A 94 -1.13 -5.07 9.10
CA GLY A 94 -0.97 -5.19 7.66
C GLY A 94 -0.38 -3.93 7.02
N LEU A 95 -0.60 -3.79 5.72
CA LEU A 95 -0.09 -2.68 4.93
C LEU A 95 -1.21 -2.09 4.06
N GLY A 96 -1.46 -0.80 4.22
CA GLY A 96 -2.35 0.00 3.39
C GLY A 96 -1.56 0.86 2.42
N VAL A 97 -2.01 0.93 1.18
CA VAL A 97 -1.48 1.86 0.18
C VAL A 97 -2.63 2.66 -0.43
N ARG A 98 -2.55 3.98 -0.35
CA ARG A 98 -3.47 4.89 -1.05
C ARG A 98 -2.72 5.54 -2.21
N VAL A 99 -3.31 5.49 -3.40
CA VAL A 99 -2.84 6.26 -4.55
C VAL A 99 -3.93 7.24 -4.94
N SER A 100 -3.65 8.54 -4.84
CA SER A 100 -4.59 9.64 -5.09
C SER A 100 -3.97 10.64 -6.03
N ASN A 101 -4.50 10.77 -7.25
CA ASN A 101 -3.99 11.71 -8.27
C ASN A 101 -2.45 11.65 -8.45
N GLY A 102 -1.88 10.44 -8.38
CA GLY A 102 -0.45 10.18 -8.54
C GLY A 102 0.40 10.33 -7.26
N LYS A 103 -0.18 10.77 -6.13
CA LYS A 103 0.46 10.75 -4.82
C LYS A 103 0.28 9.39 -4.17
N VAL A 104 1.36 8.82 -3.62
CA VAL A 104 1.34 7.51 -2.94
C VAL A 104 1.54 7.72 -1.44
N GLU A 105 0.65 7.15 -0.65
CA GLU A 105 0.74 7.10 0.81
C GLU A 105 0.74 5.63 1.25
N VAL A 106 1.66 5.28 2.17
CA VAL A 106 1.85 3.91 2.66
C VAL A 106 1.86 3.94 4.17
N GLY A 107 1.13 3.01 4.79
CA GLY A 107 1.01 2.89 6.25
C GLY A 107 0.28 1.61 6.65
N SER A 108 -0.35 1.59 7.83
CA SER A 108 -1.26 0.50 8.20
C SER A 108 -2.51 0.50 7.31
N GLN A 109 -3.28 -0.59 7.35
CA GLN A 109 -4.55 -0.67 6.61
C GLN A 109 -5.57 0.38 7.06
N ASP A 110 -5.46 0.91 8.28
CA ASP A 110 -6.32 1.97 8.82
C ASP A 110 -6.24 3.27 8.00
N LEU A 111 -5.19 3.45 7.21
CA LEU A 111 -5.09 4.55 6.24
C LEU A 111 -6.33 4.61 5.33
N LEU A 112 -6.90 3.45 4.99
CA LEU A 112 -7.95 3.29 3.99
C LEU A 112 -9.37 3.20 4.58
N THR A 113 -9.52 3.27 5.90
CA THR A 113 -10.80 3.21 6.62
C THR A 113 -11.32 4.58 7.03
#